data_AF-A0A1H6KIP2-F1
#
_entry.id   AF-A0A1H6KIP2-F1
#
_cell.length_a   1.000
_cell.length_b   1.000
_cell.length_c   1.000
_cell.angle_alpha   90.00
_cell.angle_beta   90.00
_cell.angle_gamma   90.00
#
_symmetry.space_group_name_H-M   'P 1'
#
loop_
_entity.id
_entity.type
_entity.pdbx_description
1 polymer ?
#
loop_
_entity_poly.entity_id
_entity_poly.type
_entity_poly.pdbx_seq_one_letter_code
_entity_poly.pdbx_strand_id
1 'polypeptide(L)'
;MADKTAQTIYIDADPSTVMDVIADIGSYPDWVAEYKETEVLETDADGYPKTARLVLDAAVLKDTMVLSYVWPPDRNSVTWTLVSSSLLKALDGAYRLSPKGSGTEVTYELSVDLIIPMIGLLKRKAERRLTDTALKDLKKRAEAE
;
A
#
# COMPACT_ATOMS: atom_id res chain seq x y z
N MET A 1 -19.61 -8.74 -0.43
CA MET A 1 -18.15 -8.90 -0.30
C MET A 1 -17.52 -8.04 -1.37
N ALA A 2 -16.61 -7.14 -1.01
CA ALA A 2 -15.85 -6.40 -2.01
C ALA A 2 -14.92 -7.40 -2.74
N ASP A 3 -14.81 -7.26 -4.06
CA ASP A 3 -13.85 -8.03 -4.84
C ASP A 3 -12.43 -7.61 -4.41
N LYS A 4 -11.59 -8.60 -4.09
CA LYS A 4 -10.21 -8.39 -3.66
C LYS A 4 -9.26 -8.74 -4.81
N THR A 5 -8.41 -7.79 -5.19
CA THR A 5 -7.30 -8.05 -6.11
C THR A 5 -6.07 -8.41 -5.29
N ALA A 6 -5.36 -9.47 -5.70
CA ALA A 6 -4.12 -9.90 -5.05
C ALA A 6 -3.05 -10.18 -6.11
N GLN A 7 -1.81 -9.83 -5.78
CA GLN A 7 -0.64 -10.12 -6.60
C GLN A 7 0.57 -10.45 -5.73
N THR A 8 1.44 -11.29 -6.25
CA THR A 8 2.65 -11.73 -5.55
C THR A 8 3.86 -11.52 -6.45
N ILE A 9 4.92 -10.93 -5.90
CA ILE A 9 6.22 -10.76 -6.57
C ILE A 9 7.36 -11.23 -5.68
N TYR A 10 8.52 -11.46 -6.30
CA TYR A 10 9.77 -11.63 -5.59
C TYR A 10 10.54 -10.30 -5.55
N ILE A 11 11.04 -9.93 -4.38
CA ILE A 11 11.93 -8.79 -4.15
C ILE A 11 13.26 -9.34 -3.61
N ASP A 12 14.37 -8.93 -4.22
CA ASP A 12 15.72 -9.36 -3.84
C ASP A 12 16.27 -8.53 -2.68
N ALA A 13 15.51 -8.51 -1.59
CA ALA A 13 15.85 -7.90 -0.31
C ALA A 13 15.28 -8.78 0.81
N ASP A 14 15.90 -8.76 1.98
CA ASP A 14 15.38 -9.50 3.14
C ASP A 14 14.04 -8.92 3.64
N PRO A 15 13.21 -9.71 4.34
CA PRO A 15 11.86 -9.26 4.72
C PRO A 15 11.84 -8.01 5.60
N SER A 16 12.84 -7.82 6.48
CA SER A 16 12.95 -6.62 7.31
C SER A 16 13.16 -5.38 6.45
N THR A 17 14.11 -5.40 5.51
CA THR A 17 14.37 -4.29 4.58
C THR A 17 13.11 -3.92 3.79
N VAL A 18 12.38 -4.90 3.27
CA VAL A 18 11.12 -4.64 2.56
C VAL A 18 10.06 -4.03 3.50
N MET A 19 9.95 -4.53 4.74
CA MET A 19 8.98 -4.02 5.71
C MET A 19 9.31 -2.60 6.16
N ASP A 20 10.59 -2.26 6.33
CA ASP A 20 11.04 -0.93 6.70
C ASP A 20 10.68 0.08 5.59
N VAL A 21 10.87 -0.29 4.32
CA VAL A 21 10.43 0.53 3.17
C VAL A 21 8.90 0.73 3.16
N ILE A 22 8.12 -0.30 3.52
CA ILE A 22 6.65 -0.19 3.63
C ILE A 22 6.24 0.69 4.82
N ALA A 23 6.99 0.66 5.92
CA ALA A 23 6.71 1.45 7.12
C ALA A 23 7.11 2.92 6.97
N ASP A 24 8.05 3.24 6.09
CA ASP A 24 8.49 4.61 5.81
C ASP A 24 7.51 5.38 4.91
N ILE A 25 6.26 5.50 5.36
CA ILE A 25 5.18 6.18 4.64
C ILE A 25 5.56 7.63 4.32
N GLY A 26 6.34 8.29 5.17
CA GLY A 26 6.75 9.69 5.01
C GLY A 26 7.60 9.93 3.75
N SER A 27 8.35 8.94 3.29
CA SER A 27 9.20 9.06 2.10
C SER A 27 8.53 8.61 0.81
N TYR A 28 7.28 8.13 0.85
CA TYR A 28 6.57 7.65 -0.34
C TYR A 28 6.58 8.62 -1.53
N PRO A 29 6.41 9.95 -1.37
CA PRO A 29 6.49 10.90 -2.49
C PRO A 29 7.82 10.92 -3.23
N ASP A 30 8.90 10.44 -2.62
CA ASP A 30 10.22 10.40 -3.23
C ASP A 30 10.36 9.27 -4.26
N TRP A 31 9.52 8.24 -4.17
CA TRP A 31 9.65 7.03 -5.01
C TRP A 31 8.34 6.46 -5.56
N VAL A 32 7.18 6.94 -5.11
CA VAL A 32 5.85 6.62 -5.65
C VAL A 32 5.29 7.88 -6.32
N ALA A 33 5.29 7.89 -7.65
CA ALA A 33 4.96 9.08 -8.44
C ALA A 33 3.53 9.61 -8.21
N GLU A 34 2.59 8.73 -7.85
CA GLU A 34 1.20 9.11 -7.61
C GLU A 34 0.95 9.78 -6.26
N TYR A 35 1.85 9.62 -5.27
CA TYR A 35 1.74 10.29 -3.99
C TYR A 35 2.43 11.63 -4.02
N LYS A 36 1.64 12.69 -3.87
CA LYS A 36 2.13 14.07 -3.84
C LYS A 36 2.62 14.47 -2.45
N GLU A 37 1.96 13.96 -1.42
CA GLU A 37 2.25 14.27 -0.03
C GLU A 37 1.83 13.06 0.82
N THR A 38 2.65 12.72 1.81
CA THR A 38 2.32 11.74 2.83
C THR A 38 2.77 12.26 4.18
N GLU A 39 1.98 11.95 5.22
CA GLU A 39 2.23 12.40 6.58
C GLU A 39 1.82 11.30 7.54
N VAL A 40 2.74 10.84 8.38
CA VAL A 40 2.42 9.95 9.50
C VAL A 40 1.78 10.81 10.61
N LEU A 41 0.55 10.48 10.96
CA LEU A 41 -0.24 11.25 11.95
C LEU A 41 -0.08 10.70 13.37
N GLU A 42 0.07 9.37 13.49
CA GLU A 42 0.24 8.68 14.76
C GLU A 42 1.16 7.48 14.54
N THR A 43 2.03 7.19 15.51
CA THR A 43 2.85 5.97 15.55
C THR A 43 2.51 5.11 16.77
N ASP A 44 2.82 3.82 16.71
CA ASP A 44 2.83 2.96 17.88
C ASP A 44 4.11 3.16 18.72
N ALA A 45 4.26 2.37 19.79
CA ALA A 45 5.39 2.45 20.70
C ALA A 45 6.73 2.04 20.06
N ASP A 46 6.68 1.26 18.98
CA ASP A 46 7.84 0.79 18.23
C ASP A 46 8.18 1.74 17.04
N GLY A 47 7.41 2.82 16.88
CA GLY A 47 7.60 3.81 15.82
C GLY A 47 6.86 3.50 14.51
N TYR A 48 6.06 2.43 14.45
CA TYR A 48 5.33 2.07 13.23
C TYR A 48 4.10 2.97 13.05
N PRO A 49 3.78 3.43 11.82
CA PRO A 49 2.62 4.28 11.59
C PRO A 49 1.32 3.61 12.00
N LYS A 50 0.55 4.18 12.92
CA LYS A 50 -0.82 3.74 13.22
C LYS A 50 -1.83 4.40 12.30
N THR A 51 -1.63 5.68 12.01
CA THR A 51 -2.44 6.41 11.03
C THR A 51 -1.57 7.30 10.18
N ALA A 52 -1.92 7.44 8.91
CA ALA A 52 -1.23 8.34 7.99
C ALA A 52 -2.22 9.01 7.04
N ARG A 53 -1.92 10.26 6.66
CA ARG A 53 -2.59 11.00 5.60
C ARG A 53 -1.81 10.84 4.31
N LEU A 54 -2.50 10.51 3.22
CA LEU A 54 -1.92 10.34 1.90
C LEU A 54 -2.68 11.18 0.88
N VAL A 55 -1.97 12.02 0.13
CA VAL A 55 -2.50 12.83 -0.96
C VAL A 55 -2.12 12.19 -2.27
N LEU A 56 -3.11 11.59 -2.93
CA LEU A 56 -2.99 11.01 -4.25
C LEU A 56 -3.27 12.08 -5.31
N ASP A 57 -2.34 12.29 -6.24
CA ASP A 57 -2.50 13.20 -7.39
C ASP A 57 -2.15 12.45 -8.69
N ALA A 58 -3.00 11.49 -9.04
CA ALA A 58 -2.88 10.78 -10.31
C ALA A 58 -3.61 11.56 -11.42
N ALA A 59 -3.14 11.41 -12.68
CA ALA A 59 -3.63 12.19 -13.83
C ALA A 59 -5.16 12.17 -14.03
N VAL A 60 -5.84 11.12 -13.55
CA VAL A 60 -7.29 10.92 -13.69
C VAL A 60 -8.04 10.91 -12.35
N LEU A 61 -7.33 10.94 -11.22
CA LEU A 61 -7.91 10.76 -9.89
C LEU A 61 -7.10 11.52 -8.85
N LYS A 62 -7.75 12.44 -8.13
CA LYS A 62 -7.17 13.13 -6.96
C LYS A 62 -7.94 12.74 -5.72
N ASP A 63 -7.23 12.31 -4.69
CA ASP A 63 -7.86 11.96 -3.42
C ASP A 63 -6.97 12.39 -2.24
N THR A 64 -7.60 12.59 -1.10
CA THR A 64 -6.91 12.72 0.18
C THR A 64 -7.50 11.68 1.12
N MET A 65 -6.66 10.74 1.53
CA MET A 65 -7.06 9.61 2.36
C MET A 65 -6.40 9.72 3.73
N VAL A 66 -7.09 9.23 4.76
CA VAL A 66 -6.47 8.84 6.03
C VAL A 66 -6.66 7.34 6.17
N LEU A 67 -5.56 6.63 6.40
CA LEU A 67 -5.54 5.17 6.57
C LEU A 67 -5.10 4.83 7.98
N SER A 68 -5.72 3.78 8.55
CA SER A 68 -5.29 3.15 9.80
C SER A 68 -4.55 1.87 9.46
N TYR A 69 -3.43 1.63 10.14
CA TYR A 69 -2.58 0.48 9.91
C TYR A 69 -2.54 -0.42 11.15
N VAL A 70 -2.39 -1.71 10.91
CA VAL A 70 -2.17 -2.73 11.94
C VAL A 70 -0.95 -3.53 11.58
N TRP A 71 0.01 -3.53 12.50
CA TRP A 71 1.28 -4.22 12.39
C TRP A 71 1.31 -5.35 13.42
N PRO A 72 1.27 -6.62 13.00
CA PRO A 72 1.44 -7.74 13.92
C PRO A 72 2.84 -7.76 14.53
N PRO A 73 3.01 -8.34 15.74
CA PRO A 73 4.31 -8.36 16.43
C PRO A 73 5.45 -9.04 15.66
N ASP A 74 5.13 -9.98 14.77
CA ASP A 74 6.10 -10.71 13.97
C ASP A 74 6.61 -9.91 12.75
N ARG A 75 5.99 -8.75 12.45
CA ARG A 75 6.32 -7.85 11.35
C ARG A 75 6.41 -8.53 9.98
N ASN A 76 5.70 -9.65 9.79
CA ASN A 76 5.62 -10.35 8.49
C ASN A 76 4.48 -9.84 7.61
N SER A 77 3.66 -8.93 8.13
CA SER A 77 2.59 -8.32 7.36
C SER A 77 2.22 -6.95 7.90
N VAL A 78 1.48 -6.21 7.10
CA VAL A 78 0.76 -5.03 7.53
C VAL A 78 -0.59 -5.03 6.83
N THR A 79 -1.64 -4.63 7.55
CA THR A 79 -2.95 -4.37 6.96
C THR A 79 -3.33 -2.93 7.17
N TRP A 80 -4.10 -2.36 6.26
CA TRP A 80 -4.70 -1.05 6.45
C TRP A 80 -6.15 -1.01 6.03
N THR A 81 -6.88 -0.09 6.65
CA THR A 81 -8.28 0.20 6.36
C THR A 81 -8.50 1.71 6.28
N LEU A 82 -9.44 2.11 5.44
CA LEU A 82 -9.84 3.51 5.27
C LEU A 82 -10.45 4.10 6.54
N VAL A 83 -9.92 5.24 6.98
CA VAL A 83 -10.53 6.09 8.01
C VAL A 83 -11.40 7.17 7.36
N SER A 84 -10.86 7.84 6.35
CA SER A 84 -11.60 8.86 5.59
C SER A 84 -11.02 9.02 4.19
N SER A 85 -11.85 9.37 3.21
CA SER A 85 -11.43 9.75 1.86
C SER A 85 -12.41 10.76 1.27
N SER A 86 -11.95 11.51 0.27
CA SER A 86 -12.82 12.39 -0.52
C SER A 86 -13.56 11.66 -1.64
N LEU A 87 -13.08 10.47 -2.06
CA LEU A 87 -13.61 9.71 -3.21
C LEU A 87 -13.99 8.24 -2.93
N LEU A 88 -13.42 7.64 -1.89
CA LEU A 88 -13.58 6.23 -1.55
C LEU A 88 -14.63 6.06 -0.45
N LYS A 89 -15.46 5.03 -0.59
CA LYS A 89 -16.33 4.53 0.49
C LYS A 89 -15.58 3.58 1.41
N ALA A 90 -14.71 2.75 0.84
CA ALA A 90 -13.90 1.79 1.56
C ALA A 90 -12.59 1.55 0.81
N LEU A 91 -11.54 1.28 1.56
CA LEU A 91 -10.24 0.83 1.07
C LEU A 91 -9.67 -0.10 2.12
N ASP A 92 -9.35 -1.32 1.71
CA ASP A 92 -8.69 -2.30 2.55
C ASP A 92 -7.50 -2.86 1.78
N GLY A 93 -6.37 -3.00 2.43
CA GLY A 93 -5.20 -3.61 1.82
C GLY A 93 -4.32 -4.34 2.80
N ALA A 94 -3.42 -5.16 2.25
CA ALA A 94 -2.44 -5.87 3.05
C ALA A 94 -1.17 -6.13 2.25
N TYR A 95 -0.02 -6.00 2.91
CA TYR A 95 1.22 -6.63 2.49
C TYR A 95 1.47 -7.86 3.36
N ARG A 96 1.91 -8.96 2.75
CA ARG A 96 2.36 -10.17 3.42
C ARG A 96 3.71 -10.57 2.86
N LEU A 97 4.69 -10.70 3.73
CA LEU A 97 6.07 -11.01 3.39
C LEU A 97 6.38 -12.43 3.87
N SER A 98 7.02 -13.20 3.00
CA SER A 98 7.57 -14.51 3.34
C SER A 98 9.01 -14.59 2.84
N PRO A 99 9.96 -15.06 3.66
CA PRO A 99 11.30 -15.38 3.17
C PRO A 99 11.23 -16.37 1.99
N LYS A 100 12.06 -16.16 0.97
CA LYS A 100 12.18 -17.05 -0.19
C LYS A 100 13.59 -17.00 -0.77
N GLY A 101 14.40 -18.03 -0.51
CA GLY A 101 15.79 -18.04 -0.98
C GLY A 101 16.60 -16.92 -0.32
N SER A 102 17.25 -16.07 -1.12
CA SER A 102 18.01 -14.90 -0.64
C SER A 102 17.16 -13.65 -0.39
N GLY A 103 15.90 -13.64 -0.83
CA GLY A 103 15.03 -12.46 -0.74
C GLY A 103 13.65 -12.79 -0.19
N THR A 104 12.65 -12.06 -0.66
CA THR A 104 11.31 -12.05 -0.07
C THR A 104 10.23 -12.22 -1.13
N GLU A 105 9.28 -13.11 -0.88
CA GLU A 105 8.02 -13.15 -1.59
C GLU A 105 7.03 -12.18 -0.93
N VAL A 106 6.56 -11.21 -1.70
CA VAL A 106 5.65 -10.14 -1.24
C VAL A 106 4.32 -10.32 -1.92
N THR A 107 3.27 -10.55 -1.13
CA THR A 107 1.89 -10.54 -1.60
C THR A 107 1.24 -9.22 -1.22
N TYR A 108 0.77 -8.49 -2.23
CA TYR A 108 -0.02 -7.28 -2.07
C TYR A 108 -1.48 -7.56 -2.40
N GLU A 109 -2.35 -7.17 -1.47
CA GLU A 109 -3.79 -7.33 -1.54
C GLU A 109 -4.47 -5.97 -1.47
N LEU A 110 -5.45 -5.72 -2.34
CA LEU A 110 -6.20 -4.47 -2.37
C LEU A 110 -7.68 -4.70 -2.70
N SER A 111 -8.54 -4.04 -1.94
CA SER A 111 -9.97 -3.94 -2.16
C SER A 111 -10.36 -2.47 -2.10
N VAL A 112 -10.96 -1.95 -3.17
CA VAL A 112 -11.35 -0.54 -3.29
C VAL A 112 -12.86 -0.45 -3.47
N ASP A 113 -13.52 0.49 -2.80
CA ASP A 113 -14.90 0.86 -3.12
C ASP A 113 -15.03 2.37 -3.32
N LEU A 114 -15.63 2.77 -4.46
CA LEU A 114 -15.77 4.17 -4.84
C LEU A 114 -17.13 4.74 -4.41
N ILE A 115 -17.17 6.04 -4.14
CA ILE A 115 -18.42 6.77 -3.95
C ILE A 115 -19.27 6.72 -5.23
N ILE A 116 -18.63 6.92 -6.39
CA ILE A 116 -19.28 6.87 -7.70
C ILE A 116 -19.34 5.42 -8.20
N PRO A 117 -20.50 4.93 -8.67
CA PRO A 117 -20.61 3.59 -9.24
C PRO A 117 -19.74 3.46 -10.51
N MET A 118 -18.80 2.50 -10.50
CA MET A 118 -18.03 2.08 -11.67
C MET A 118 -18.53 0.74 -12.24
N ILE A 119 -18.44 0.58 -13.56
CA ILE A 119 -18.69 -0.69 -14.23
C ILE A 119 -17.61 -1.70 -13.82
N GLY A 120 -18.00 -2.87 -13.32
CA GLY A 120 -17.11 -3.81 -12.62
C GLY A 120 -15.85 -4.25 -13.38
N LEU A 121 -15.92 -4.44 -14.70
CA LEU A 121 -14.74 -4.82 -15.51
C LEU A 121 -13.69 -3.70 -15.59
N LEU A 122 -14.12 -2.43 -15.67
CA LEU A 122 -13.21 -1.29 -15.69
C LEU A 122 -12.53 -1.10 -14.33
N LYS A 123 -13.30 -1.26 -13.25
CA LYS A 123 -12.81 -1.21 -11.87
C LYS A 123 -11.69 -2.21 -11.64
N ARG A 124 -11.91 -3.49 -11.94
CA ARG A 124 -10.89 -4.55 -11.76
C ARG A 124 -9.61 -4.30 -12.58
N LYS A 125 -9.74 -3.75 -13.80
CA LYS A 125 -8.58 -3.42 -14.64
C LYS A 125 -7.76 -2.27 -14.06
N ALA A 126 -8.42 -1.25 -13.51
CA ALA A 126 -7.76 -0.14 -12.83
C ALA A 126 -7.06 -0.61 -11.54
N GLU A 127 -7.76 -1.39 -10.70
CA GLU A 127 -7.19 -1.98 -9.48
C GLU A 127 -5.94 -2.79 -9.78
N ARG A 128 -6.00 -3.71 -10.75
CA ARG A 128 -4.85 -4.53 -11.13
C ARG A 128 -3.65 -3.68 -11.55
N ARG A 129 -3.87 -2.62 -12.34
CA ARG A 129 -2.81 -1.73 -12.79
C ARG A 129 -2.18 -0.95 -11.63
N LEU A 130 -2.99 -0.48 -10.68
CA LEU A 130 -2.51 0.19 -9.47
C LEU A 130 -1.64 -0.77 -8.63
N THR A 131 -2.10 -2.01 -8.42
CA THR A 131 -1.33 -3.05 -7.73
C THR A 131 -0.01 -3.36 -8.46
N ASP A 132 -0.03 -3.49 -9.79
CA ASP A 132 1.17 -3.76 -10.61
C ASP A 132 2.22 -2.65 -10.46
N THR A 133 1.79 -1.37 -10.50
CA THR A 133 2.71 -0.23 -10.36
C THR A 133 3.28 -0.15 -8.94
N ALA A 134 2.42 -0.21 -7.92
CA ALA A 134 2.84 -0.14 -6.52
C ALA A 134 3.89 -1.21 -6.17
N LEU A 135 3.68 -2.45 -6.63
CA LEU A 135 4.64 -3.54 -6.42
C LEU A 135 5.97 -3.32 -7.15
N LYS A 136 5.95 -2.71 -8.35
CA LYS A 136 7.19 -2.40 -9.09
C LYS A 136 8.00 -1.30 -8.42
N ASP A 137 7.34 -0.25 -7.94
CA ASP A 137 8.01 0.85 -7.27
C ASP A 137 8.57 0.39 -5.92
N LEU A 138 7.80 -0.41 -5.15
CA LEU A 138 8.27 -1.03 -3.91
C LEU A 138 9.50 -1.91 -4.16
N LYS A 139 9.46 -2.78 -5.17
CA LYS A 139 10.59 -3.64 -5.54
C LYS A 139 11.83 -2.80 -5.83
N LYS A 140 11.68 -1.78 -6.68
CA LYS A 140 12.80 -0.91 -7.07
C LYS A 140 13.39 -0.18 -5.86
N ARG A 141 12.55 0.28 -4.93
CA ARG A 141 12.99 0.98 -3.72
C ARG A 141 13.73 0.05 -2.78
N ALA A 142 13.16 -1.12 -2.49
CA ALA A 142 13.72 -2.09 -1.54
C ALA A 142 15.01 -2.75 -2.05
N GLU A 143 15.17 -2.96 -3.35
CA GLU A 143 16.42 -3.49 -3.93
C GLU A 143 17.54 -2.44 -4.06
N ALA A 144 17.25 -1.18 -3.74
CA ALA A 144 18.21 -0.07 -3.79
C ALA A 144 18.68 0.39 -2.40
N GLU A 145 18.12 -0.18 -1.32
CA GLU A 145 18.68 -0.07 0.04
C GLU A 145 19.97 -0.90 0.16
#